data_AF-A0A3P7YIR0-F1
#
_entry.id   AF-A0A3P7YIR0-F1
#
_cell.length_a   1.000
_cell.length_b   1.000
_cell.length_c   1.000
_cell.angle_alpha   90.00
_cell.angle_beta   90.00
_cell.angle_gamma   90.00
#
_symmetry.space_group_name_H-M   'P 1'
#
loop_
_entity.id
_entity.type
_entity.pdbx_description
1 polymer ?
#
loop_
_entity_poly.entity_id
_entity_poly.type
_entity_poly.pdbx_seq_one_letter_code
_entity_poly.pdbx_strand_id
1 'polypeptide(L)'
;MLSSRGDTVLALTESNKLFAWGNNEYGQIWPLDQDVQVSEPVHLNLDHCIVPVESNLSSDNVHVGEIQSIACAGSMCCIVNKIGQVFVWGFGCIGLGPKVTCSPRPTLIPPGLFIPAIVNSESCINYVAAGLHHFIVQSNDGLLWAWGAPRGGLYCLGLGKQITSNSVNQTYPVPLLLPIKSKDVVCGVDHTVVIGKSFG
;
A
#
# COMPACT_ATOMS: atom_id res chain seq x y z
N MET A 1 -1.32 -2.67 -15.89
CA MET A 1 -1.23 -3.57 -14.72
C MET A 1 -2.60 -3.76 -14.12
N LEU A 2 -2.88 -4.92 -13.53
CA LEU A 2 -4.13 -5.20 -12.81
C LEU A 2 -3.79 -5.64 -11.38
N SER A 3 -4.61 -5.28 -10.41
CA SER A 3 -4.49 -5.78 -9.04
C SER A 3 -5.84 -6.00 -8.39
N SER A 4 -6.01 -7.16 -7.77
CA SER A 4 -7.18 -7.55 -7.01
C SER A 4 -6.82 -8.69 -6.05
N ARG A 5 -7.38 -8.66 -4.84
CA ARG A 5 -7.25 -9.70 -3.80
C ARG A 5 -8.57 -9.99 -3.09
N GLY A 6 -9.45 -9.00 -3.00
CA GLY A 6 -10.86 -9.17 -2.66
C GLY A 6 -11.73 -8.86 -3.87
N ASP A 7 -12.80 -8.10 -3.64
CA ASP A 7 -13.83 -7.85 -4.65
C ASP A 7 -13.67 -6.51 -5.37
N THR A 8 -12.69 -5.69 -4.99
CA THR A 8 -12.28 -4.48 -5.73
C THR A 8 -11.15 -4.81 -6.70
N VAL A 9 -11.16 -4.20 -7.88
CA VAL A 9 -10.12 -4.30 -8.90
C VAL A 9 -9.56 -2.93 -9.21
N LEU A 10 -8.23 -2.81 -9.30
CA LEU A 10 -7.52 -1.66 -9.84
C LEU A 10 -6.86 -2.01 -11.16
N ALA A 11 -6.92 -1.10 -12.13
CA ALA A 11 -6.23 -1.20 -13.40
C ALA A 11 -5.43 0.07 -13.71
N LEU A 12 -4.15 -0.08 -14.01
CA LEU A 12 -3.29 1.00 -14.47
C LEU A 12 -2.99 0.82 -15.96
N THR A 13 -3.32 1.82 -16.77
CA THR A 13 -2.99 1.85 -18.20
C THR A 13 -1.55 2.32 -18.45
N GLU A 14 -1.00 2.06 -19.62
CA GLU A 14 0.31 2.61 -20.06
C GLU A 14 0.34 4.14 -20.09
N SER A 15 -0.80 4.81 -20.32
CA SER A 15 -0.92 6.27 -20.27
C SER A 15 -1.10 6.84 -18.86
N ASN A 16 -0.71 6.11 -17.82
CA ASN A 16 -0.82 6.50 -16.41
C ASN A 16 -2.24 6.89 -15.92
N LYS A 17 -3.28 6.24 -16.46
CA LYS A 17 -4.66 6.38 -15.99
C LYS A 17 -5.01 5.19 -15.08
N LEU A 18 -5.55 5.50 -13.91
CA LEU A 18 -5.99 4.52 -12.93
C LEU A 18 -7.51 4.31 -13.06
N PHE A 19 -7.93 3.07 -13.18
CA PHE A 19 -9.34 2.68 -13.20
C PHE A 19 -9.65 1.73 -12.05
N ALA A 20 -10.89 1.73 -11.59
CA ALA A 20 -11.37 0.77 -10.61
C ALA A 20 -12.81 0.33 -10.86
N TRP A 21 -13.13 -0.89 -10.44
CA TRP A 21 -14.48 -1.46 -10.44
C TRP A 21 -14.58 -2.56 -9.38
N GLY A 22 -15.79 -3.10 -9.18
CA GLY A 22 -16.09 -4.12 -8.18
C GLY A 22 -16.68 -3.54 -6.90
N ASN A 23 -16.31 -4.10 -5.76
CA ASN A 23 -16.78 -3.65 -4.45
C ASN A 23 -16.30 -2.23 -4.14
N ASN A 24 -17.20 -1.43 -3.59
CA ASN A 24 -16.96 -0.07 -3.11
C ASN A 24 -17.66 0.21 -1.75
N GLU A 25 -17.97 -0.83 -0.98
CA GLU A 25 -18.59 -0.69 0.36
C GLU A 25 -17.75 0.12 1.35
N TYR A 26 -16.47 0.31 1.04
CA TYR A 26 -15.46 0.89 1.90
C TYR A 26 -14.79 2.14 1.31
N GLY A 27 -15.37 2.73 0.26
CA GLY A 27 -14.84 3.94 -0.38
C GLY A 27 -13.56 3.70 -1.17
N GLN A 28 -13.39 2.51 -1.76
CA GLN A 28 -12.24 2.19 -2.61
C GLN A 28 -12.27 2.92 -3.96
N ILE A 29 -13.44 3.37 -4.43
CA ILE A 29 -13.69 3.92 -5.76
C ILE A 29 -14.37 5.29 -5.63
N TRP A 30 -13.62 6.36 -5.86
CA TRP A 30 -14.17 7.71 -5.96
C TRP A 30 -14.45 8.09 -7.43
N PRO A 31 -15.31 9.08 -7.73
CA PRO A 31 -16.10 9.92 -6.82
C PRO A 31 -17.46 9.29 -6.44
N LEU A 32 -17.56 7.95 -6.45
CA LEU A 32 -18.81 7.24 -6.20
C LEU A 32 -19.02 7.06 -4.69
N ASP A 33 -19.88 7.89 -4.10
CA ASP A 33 -20.11 7.87 -2.64
C ASP A 33 -21.30 6.99 -2.21
N GLN A 34 -22.20 6.64 -3.14
CA GLN A 34 -23.42 5.85 -2.85
C GLN A 34 -23.41 4.46 -3.48
N ASP A 35 -22.62 4.25 -4.53
CA ASP A 35 -22.55 2.97 -5.23
C ASP A 35 -21.62 2.02 -4.49
N VAL A 36 -22.18 1.02 -3.81
CA VAL A 36 -21.41 -0.01 -3.09
C VAL A 36 -20.84 -1.10 -4.02
N GLN A 37 -21.35 -1.17 -5.26
CA GLN A 37 -20.92 -2.12 -6.28
C GLN A 37 -20.84 -1.40 -7.62
N VAL A 38 -19.69 -1.46 -8.27
CA VAL A 38 -19.40 -0.76 -9.52
C VAL A 38 -19.14 -1.80 -10.60
N SER A 39 -20.05 -1.94 -11.57
CA SER A 39 -19.95 -3.01 -12.58
C SER A 39 -19.00 -2.69 -13.73
N GLU A 40 -18.70 -1.40 -13.95
CA GLU A 40 -17.90 -0.92 -15.08
C GLU A 40 -16.63 -0.20 -14.60
N PRO A 41 -15.50 -0.25 -15.34
CA PRO A 41 -14.30 0.49 -14.99
C PRO A 41 -14.52 2.00 -14.91
N VAL A 42 -14.29 2.59 -13.74
CA VAL A 42 -14.37 4.04 -13.50
C VAL A 42 -12.96 4.63 -13.44
N HIS A 43 -12.73 5.72 -14.18
CA HIS A 43 -11.47 6.45 -14.12
C HIS A 43 -11.35 7.21 -12.80
N LEU A 44 -10.29 6.91 -12.04
CA LEU A 44 -9.98 7.53 -10.77
C LEU A 44 -9.07 8.74 -11.01
N ASN A 45 -9.59 9.96 -10.78
CA ASN A 45 -8.77 11.17 -10.90
C ASN A 45 -7.76 11.27 -9.74
N LEU A 46 -6.47 11.45 -10.08
CA LEU A 46 -5.31 11.51 -9.19
C LEU A 46 -4.69 12.91 -9.05
N ASP A 47 -5.34 13.95 -9.56
CA ASP A 47 -4.88 15.35 -9.49
C ASP A 47 -4.72 15.82 -8.02
N HIS A 48 -5.51 15.25 -7.11
CA HIS A 48 -5.49 15.56 -5.69
C HIS A 48 -5.15 14.32 -4.87
N CYS A 49 -4.23 14.50 -3.92
CA CYS A 49 -3.94 13.54 -2.87
C CYS A 49 -4.01 14.22 -1.50
N ILE A 50 -4.18 13.44 -0.45
CA ILE A 50 -4.17 13.94 0.93
C ILE A 50 -2.74 13.82 1.46
N VAL A 51 -2.22 14.91 2.02
CA VAL A 51 -0.91 14.93 2.69
C VAL A 51 -1.15 15.07 4.19
N PRO A 52 -0.83 14.04 5.00
CA PRO A 52 -0.98 14.14 6.45
C PRO A 52 -0.09 15.23 7.02
N VAL A 53 -0.58 15.95 8.03
CA VAL A 53 0.16 17.03 8.70
C VAL A 53 1.47 16.51 9.31
N GLU A 54 1.50 15.25 9.78
CA GLU A 54 2.71 14.65 10.36
C GLU A 54 3.84 14.41 9.35
N SER A 55 3.57 14.55 8.04
CA SER A 55 4.59 14.39 7.00
C SER A 55 5.60 15.54 6.94
N ASN A 56 5.31 16.70 7.56
CA ASN A 56 6.07 17.95 7.43
C ASN A 56 6.26 18.41 5.96
N LEU A 57 5.42 17.93 5.04
CA LEU A 57 5.43 18.34 3.63
C LEU A 57 4.30 19.33 3.37
N SER A 58 4.54 20.29 2.47
CA SER A 58 3.49 21.19 1.99
C SER A 58 2.55 20.43 1.05
N SER A 59 1.25 20.45 1.33
CA SER A 59 0.21 19.83 0.47
C SER A 59 0.29 20.29 -0.98
N ASP A 60 0.66 21.54 -1.22
CA ASP A 60 0.62 22.17 -2.55
C ASP A 60 1.68 21.62 -3.50
N ASN A 61 2.69 20.91 -2.99
CA ASN A 61 3.81 20.37 -3.77
C ASN A 61 3.80 18.84 -3.87
N VAL A 62 2.76 18.17 -3.38
CA VAL A 62 2.66 16.71 -3.45
C VAL A 62 1.54 16.33 -4.41
N HIS A 63 1.93 15.62 -5.46
CA HIS A 63 1.02 15.02 -6.42
C HIS A 63 1.33 13.53 -6.54
N VAL A 64 0.34 12.72 -6.92
CA VAL A 64 0.55 11.28 -7.15
C VAL A 64 1.58 11.06 -8.27
N GLY A 65 1.50 11.83 -9.36
CA GLY A 65 2.44 11.73 -10.48
C GLY A 65 2.33 10.41 -11.24
N GLU A 66 3.44 9.95 -11.81
CA GLU A 66 3.48 8.71 -12.59
C GLU A 66 3.52 7.47 -11.69
N ILE A 67 2.53 6.58 -11.82
CA ILE A 67 2.41 5.37 -11.01
C ILE A 67 3.33 4.28 -11.56
N GLN A 68 4.06 3.64 -10.66
CA GLN A 68 4.93 2.50 -10.95
C GLN A 68 4.31 1.16 -10.53
N SER A 69 3.61 1.11 -9.39
CA SER A 69 3.01 -0.11 -8.86
C SER A 69 1.64 0.16 -8.25
N ILE A 70 0.72 -0.80 -8.39
CA ILE A 70 -0.63 -0.75 -7.82
C ILE A 70 -0.90 -2.02 -7.03
N ALA A 71 -1.61 -1.91 -5.91
CA ALA A 71 -2.06 -3.04 -5.12
C ALA A 71 -3.47 -2.80 -4.56
N CYS A 72 -4.33 -3.80 -4.70
CA CYS A 72 -5.67 -3.80 -4.12
C CYS A 72 -5.81 -4.99 -3.17
N ALA A 73 -6.03 -4.71 -1.88
CA ALA A 73 -6.35 -5.68 -0.85
C ALA A 73 -7.88 -5.91 -0.80
N GLY A 74 -8.42 -6.42 0.31
CA GLY A 74 -9.86 -6.60 0.49
C GLY A 74 -10.63 -5.28 0.43
N SER A 75 -10.35 -4.38 1.37
CA SER A 75 -10.98 -3.06 1.50
C SER A 75 -10.00 -1.90 1.43
N MET A 76 -8.73 -2.19 1.15
CA MET A 76 -7.63 -1.20 1.13
C MET A 76 -6.98 -1.18 -0.24
N CYS A 77 -6.50 -0.01 -0.63
CA CYS A 77 -5.79 0.18 -1.88
C CYS A 77 -4.48 0.92 -1.65
N CYS A 78 -3.50 0.65 -2.48
CA CYS A 78 -2.18 1.25 -2.39
C CYS A 78 -1.59 1.46 -3.79
N ILE A 79 -0.89 2.58 -3.98
CA ILE A 79 -0.06 2.84 -5.16
C ILE A 79 1.32 3.31 -4.74
N VAL A 80 2.30 3.03 -5.59
CA VAL A 80 3.67 3.54 -5.51
C VAL A 80 3.94 4.30 -6.79
N ASN A 81 4.38 5.56 -6.69
CA ASN A 81 4.78 6.35 -7.84
C ASN A 81 6.26 6.16 -8.20
N LYS A 82 6.69 6.66 -9.37
CA LYS A 82 8.07 6.50 -9.86
C LYS A 82 9.14 7.16 -9.00
N ILE A 83 8.78 8.11 -8.15
CA ILE A 83 9.71 8.72 -7.18
C ILE A 83 9.68 8.00 -5.82
N GLY A 84 8.91 6.92 -5.69
CA GLY A 84 8.82 6.06 -4.51
C GLY A 84 8.02 6.61 -3.35
N GLN A 85 7.08 7.51 -3.61
CA GLN A 85 6.03 7.84 -2.64
C GLN A 85 4.96 6.75 -2.65
N VAL A 86 4.47 6.43 -1.45
CA VAL A 86 3.43 5.43 -1.22
C VAL A 86 2.14 6.13 -0.83
N PHE A 87 1.06 5.88 -1.58
CA PHE A 87 -0.26 6.43 -1.28
C PHE A 87 -1.25 5.31 -1.01
N VAL A 88 -2.10 5.51 -0.01
CA VAL A 88 -3.09 4.52 0.45
C VAL A 88 -4.48 5.13 0.60
N TRP A 89 -5.51 4.32 0.43
CA TRP A 89 -6.92 4.68 0.65
C TRP A 89 -7.79 3.45 0.89
N GLY A 90 -9.09 3.65 1.07
CA GLY A 90 -10.06 2.63 1.44
C GLY A 90 -10.25 2.56 2.96
N PHE A 91 -10.55 1.38 3.49
CA PHE A 91 -10.86 1.14 4.89
C PHE A 91 -10.03 0.00 5.48
N GLY A 92 -9.57 0.16 6.72
CA GLY A 92 -8.83 -0.82 7.49
C GLY A 92 -7.54 -0.26 8.06
N CYS A 93 -6.55 -1.13 8.28
CA CYS A 93 -5.21 -0.73 8.72
C CYS A 93 -4.38 -0.27 7.52
N ILE A 94 -4.70 0.93 7.00
CA ILE A 94 -4.12 1.46 5.75
C ILE A 94 -2.69 1.98 5.88
N GLY A 95 -2.09 2.04 7.07
CA GLY A 95 -0.69 2.42 7.26
C GLY A 95 -0.48 3.87 7.73
N LEU A 96 -1.56 4.56 8.11
CA LEU A 96 -1.56 5.96 8.58
C LEU A 96 -1.74 6.07 10.10
N GLY A 97 -1.48 4.99 10.83
CA GLY A 97 -1.56 4.95 12.28
C GLY A 97 -2.92 4.57 12.85
N PRO A 98 -3.01 4.41 14.19
CA PRO A 98 -4.18 3.81 14.84
C PRO A 98 -5.43 4.70 14.85
N LYS A 99 -5.28 6.01 14.56
CA LYS A 99 -6.39 6.97 14.53
C LYS A 99 -7.05 7.08 13.16
N VAL A 100 -6.41 6.55 12.12
CA VAL A 100 -6.87 6.65 10.73
C VAL A 100 -7.27 5.25 10.27
N THR A 101 -8.58 4.99 10.26
CA THR A 101 -9.16 3.71 9.85
C THR A 101 -9.67 3.72 8.42
N CYS A 102 -9.79 4.90 7.80
CA CYS A 102 -10.15 5.02 6.40
C CYS A 102 -9.58 6.29 5.77
N SER A 103 -9.50 6.27 4.44
CA SER A 103 -9.32 7.49 3.65
C SER A 103 -10.05 7.35 2.32
N PRO A 104 -10.84 8.35 1.89
CA PRO A 104 -11.62 8.28 0.66
C PRO A 104 -10.80 8.56 -0.61
N ARG A 105 -9.54 9.00 -0.46
CA ARG A 105 -8.65 9.41 -1.55
C ARG A 105 -7.21 8.98 -1.26
N PRO A 106 -6.36 8.87 -2.29
CA PRO A 106 -4.95 8.54 -2.12
C PRO A 106 -4.32 9.48 -1.09
N THR A 107 -3.85 8.91 0.01
CA THR A 107 -3.23 9.64 1.12
C THR A 107 -1.78 9.22 1.23
N LEU A 108 -0.88 10.18 1.22
CA LEU A 108 0.55 9.92 1.33
C LEU A 108 0.87 9.29 2.68
N ILE A 109 1.52 8.13 2.68
CA ILE A 109 2.21 7.66 3.88
C ILE A 109 3.50 8.48 4.02
N PRO A 110 3.75 9.11 5.19
CA PRO A 110 4.96 9.90 5.41
C PRO A 110 6.24 9.15 5.00
N PRO A 111 7.05 9.67 4.05
CA PRO A 111 8.23 8.97 3.53
C PRO A 111 9.24 8.53 4.59
N GLY A 112 9.31 9.25 5.72
CA GLY A 112 10.17 8.90 6.86
C GLY A 112 9.87 7.53 7.50
N LEU A 113 8.68 6.95 7.25
CA LEU A 113 8.34 5.59 7.70
C LEU A 113 9.01 4.49 6.88
N PHE A 114 9.61 4.83 5.73
CA PHE A 114 10.27 3.89 4.83
C PHE A 114 11.80 4.02 4.81
N ILE A 115 12.41 4.69 5.80
CA ILE A 115 13.87 4.79 5.89
C ILE A 115 14.48 3.36 5.97
N PRO A 116 15.58 3.08 5.23
CA PRO A 116 16.42 4.02 4.48
C PRO A 116 16.05 4.22 2.99
N ALA A 117 14.88 3.77 2.53
CA ALA A 117 14.42 4.13 1.18
C ALA A 117 14.12 5.63 1.11
N ILE A 118 14.73 6.30 0.14
CA ILE A 118 14.61 7.76 -0.03
C ILE A 118 13.83 8.03 -1.31
N VAL A 119 12.84 8.92 -1.23
CA VAL A 119 12.09 9.35 -2.41
C VAL A 119 13.01 10.05 -3.41
N ASN A 120 12.74 9.87 -4.71
CA ASN A 120 13.53 10.44 -5.80
C ASN A 120 15.02 10.04 -5.76
N SER A 121 15.31 8.81 -5.31
CA SER A 121 16.66 8.22 -5.31
C SER A 121 16.66 6.82 -5.93
N GLU A 122 17.84 6.28 -6.19
CA GLU A 122 17.99 4.90 -6.68
C GLU A 122 17.51 3.86 -5.67
N SER A 123 17.42 4.19 -4.39
CA SER A 123 16.97 3.31 -3.30
C SER A 123 15.48 3.44 -2.98
N CYS A 124 14.71 4.14 -3.82
CA CYS A 124 13.29 4.43 -3.55
C CYS A 124 12.42 3.15 -3.51
N ILE A 125 11.23 3.26 -2.90
CA ILE A 125 10.19 2.23 -3.00
C ILE A 125 9.73 2.15 -4.46
N ASN A 126 9.64 0.93 -5.00
CA ASN A 126 9.29 0.73 -6.42
C ASN A 126 8.10 -0.22 -6.62
N TYR A 127 7.72 -0.98 -5.59
CA TYR A 127 6.77 -2.06 -5.71
C TYR A 127 5.93 -2.21 -4.46
N VAL A 128 4.68 -2.64 -4.66
CA VAL A 128 3.74 -2.97 -3.59
C VAL A 128 3.02 -4.28 -3.90
N ALA A 129 2.97 -5.16 -2.90
CA ALA A 129 2.16 -6.37 -2.88
C ALA A 129 1.06 -6.24 -1.82
N ALA A 130 -0.15 -6.70 -2.15
CA ALA A 130 -1.26 -6.80 -1.20
C ALA A 130 -1.59 -8.24 -0.90
N GLY A 131 -1.81 -8.55 0.38
CA GLY A 131 -2.64 -9.67 0.78
C GLY A 131 -4.09 -9.23 0.94
N LEU A 132 -4.91 -10.01 1.66
CA LEU A 132 -6.30 -9.60 1.88
C LEU A 132 -6.41 -8.45 2.89
N HIS A 133 -5.51 -8.41 3.88
CA HIS A 133 -5.58 -7.50 5.03
C HIS A 133 -4.25 -6.81 5.35
N HIS A 134 -3.28 -6.89 4.44
CA HIS A 134 -1.94 -6.32 4.64
C HIS A 134 -1.29 -5.89 3.33
N PHE A 135 -0.27 -5.05 3.45
CA PHE A 135 0.61 -4.67 2.37
C PHE A 135 2.06 -4.98 2.74
N ILE A 136 2.84 -5.28 1.70
CA ILE A 136 4.29 -5.26 1.73
C ILE A 136 4.75 -4.32 0.62
N VAL A 137 5.65 -3.38 0.94
CA VAL A 137 6.35 -2.58 -0.08
C VAL A 137 7.80 -2.96 -0.16
N GLN A 138 8.38 -2.79 -1.34
CA GLN A 138 9.77 -3.12 -1.64
C GLN A 138 10.49 -1.93 -2.26
N SER A 139 11.73 -1.71 -1.85
CA SER A 139 12.64 -0.77 -2.51
C SER A 139 13.44 -1.40 -3.64
N ASN A 140 14.02 -0.57 -4.52
CA ASN A 140 15.02 -1.00 -5.51
C ASN A 140 16.21 -1.76 -4.88
N ASP A 141 16.53 -1.48 -3.62
CA ASP A 141 17.56 -2.18 -2.87
C ASP A 141 17.10 -3.50 -2.24
N GLY A 142 15.85 -3.89 -2.47
CA GLY A 142 15.27 -5.13 -1.95
C GLY A 142 14.96 -5.08 -0.46
N LEU A 143 14.88 -3.89 0.14
CA LEU A 143 14.39 -3.69 1.50
C LEU A 143 12.87 -3.76 1.52
N LEU A 144 12.30 -4.25 2.62
CA LEU A 144 10.87 -4.53 2.75
C LEU A 144 10.26 -3.84 3.96
N TRP A 145 9.01 -3.40 3.83
CA TRP A 145 8.19 -2.92 4.94
C TRP A 145 6.80 -3.53 4.88
N ALA A 146 6.25 -3.87 6.04
CA ALA A 146 4.97 -4.55 6.19
C ALA A 146 4.02 -3.80 7.13
N TRP A 147 2.72 -3.79 6.80
CA TRP A 147 1.67 -3.31 7.70
C TRP A 147 0.31 -3.93 7.37
N GLY A 148 -0.65 -3.83 8.30
CA GLY A 148 -1.99 -4.36 8.13
C GLY A 148 -2.58 -4.96 9.41
N ALA A 149 -3.76 -5.57 9.29
CA ALA A 149 -4.46 -6.24 10.38
C ALA A 149 -5.01 -7.60 9.93
N PRO A 150 -4.15 -8.61 9.75
CA PRO A 150 -4.55 -9.92 9.27
C PRO A 150 -5.41 -10.65 10.30
N ARG A 151 -6.44 -11.35 9.80
CA ARG A 151 -7.28 -12.23 10.63
C ARG A 151 -6.41 -13.36 11.18
N GLY A 152 -6.42 -13.57 12.49
CA GLY A 152 -5.57 -14.58 13.15
C GLY A 152 -4.22 -14.07 13.64
N GLY A 153 -3.97 -12.77 13.54
CA GLY A 153 -2.78 -12.11 14.10
C GLY A 153 -1.79 -11.66 13.04
N LEU A 154 -0.70 -11.05 13.49
CA LEU A 154 0.25 -10.33 12.63
C LEU A 154 1.33 -11.23 11.98
N TYR A 155 1.22 -12.55 12.08
CA TYR A 155 2.27 -13.48 11.64
C TYR A 155 2.57 -13.37 10.14
N CYS A 156 1.57 -13.08 9.30
CA CYS A 156 1.77 -12.94 7.86
C CYS A 156 2.63 -11.73 7.46
N LEU A 157 2.85 -10.79 8.39
CA LEU A 157 3.75 -9.65 8.21
C LEU A 157 5.23 -10.03 8.38
N GLY A 158 5.52 -11.22 8.93
CA GLY A 158 6.90 -11.70 9.10
C GLY A 158 7.73 -10.97 10.16
N LEU A 159 7.10 -10.18 11.05
CA LEU A 159 7.81 -9.34 12.04
C LEU A 159 8.31 -10.11 13.28
N GLY A 160 8.11 -11.43 13.33
CA GLY A 160 8.58 -12.29 14.42
C GLY A 160 7.76 -12.22 15.72
N LYS A 161 8.27 -12.84 16.79
CA LYS A 161 7.58 -12.99 18.09
C LYS A 161 7.52 -11.72 18.96
N GLN A 162 8.09 -10.60 18.49
CA GLN A 162 8.13 -9.32 19.21
C GLN A 162 6.76 -8.61 19.26
N ILE A 163 5.77 -9.16 18.58
CA ILE A 163 4.39 -8.71 18.67
C ILE A 163 3.84 -9.28 19.97
N THR A 164 3.69 -8.42 20.98
CA THR A 164 3.06 -8.80 22.24
C THR A 164 1.70 -9.45 21.93
N SER A 165 1.28 -10.43 22.71
CA SER A 165 0.01 -11.15 22.51
C SER A 165 -1.24 -10.26 22.43
N ASN A 166 -1.09 -8.96 22.76
CA ASN A 166 -2.15 -7.95 22.72
C ASN A 166 -2.15 -7.09 21.45
N SER A 167 -1.13 -7.15 20.59
CA SER A 167 -1.09 -6.38 19.34
C SER A 167 -1.68 -7.19 18.19
N VAL A 168 -2.88 -6.80 17.77
CA VAL A 168 -3.63 -7.43 16.66
C VAL A 168 -3.48 -6.71 15.33
N ASN A 169 -2.95 -5.47 15.34
CA ASN A 169 -2.86 -4.59 14.18
C ASN A 169 -1.47 -3.95 14.08
N GLN A 170 -0.91 -3.90 12.88
CA GLN A 170 0.28 -3.12 12.56
C GLN A 170 -0.17 -1.92 11.72
N THR A 171 -0.40 -0.78 12.39
CA THR A 171 -1.07 0.39 11.79
C THR A 171 -0.12 1.35 11.06
N TYR A 172 1.19 1.13 11.17
CA TYR A 172 2.24 1.82 10.40
C TYR A 172 3.13 0.79 9.70
N PRO A 173 3.75 1.13 8.55
CA PRO A 173 4.83 0.34 7.95
C PRO A 173 5.94 0.06 8.95
N VAL A 174 6.37 -1.21 9.03
CA VAL A 174 7.50 -1.64 9.85
C VAL A 174 8.48 -2.42 8.97
N PRO A 175 9.81 -2.18 9.10
CA PRO A 175 10.81 -2.93 8.36
C PRO A 175 10.69 -4.44 8.57
N LEU A 176 10.69 -5.20 7.48
CA LEU A 176 10.76 -6.66 7.48
C LEU A 176 12.22 -7.09 7.26
N LEU A 177 12.87 -7.54 8.33
CA LEU A 177 14.29 -7.89 8.33
C LEU A 177 14.49 -9.35 7.91
N LEU A 178 14.92 -9.56 6.66
CA LEU A 178 15.25 -10.88 6.13
C LEU A 178 16.76 -10.94 5.79
N PRO A 179 17.41 -12.11 5.94
CA PRO A 179 18.82 -12.30 5.57
C PRO A 179 19.03 -12.41 4.04
N ILE A 180 18.20 -11.73 3.25
CA ILE A 180 18.23 -11.74 1.79
C ILE A 180 17.98 -10.33 1.24
N LYS A 181 18.55 -10.02 0.07
CA LYS A 181 18.09 -8.94 -0.80
C LYS A 181 16.85 -9.43 -1.55
N SER A 182 15.70 -8.84 -1.26
CA SER A 182 14.44 -9.21 -1.91
C SER A 182 14.49 -8.89 -3.40
N LYS A 183 13.92 -9.80 -4.21
CA LYS A 183 13.72 -9.64 -5.65
C LYS A 183 12.25 -9.60 -6.03
N ASP A 184 11.44 -10.41 -5.36
CA ASP A 184 10.00 -10.49 -5.61
C ASP A 184 9.27 -10.76 -4.29
N VAL A 185 8.06 -10.22 -4.19
CA VAL A 185 7.18 -10.36 -3.04
C VAL A 185 5.77 -10.63 -3.52
N VAL A 186 5.18 -11.68 -2.96
CA VAL A 186 3.81 -12.09 -3.22
C VAL A 186 3.10 -12.34 -1.91
N CYS A 187 1.87 -11.85 -1.81
CA CYS A 187 1.03 -11.99 -0.63
C CYS A 187 -0.23 -12.77 -0.97
N GLY A 188 -0.53 -13.79 -0.15
CA GLY A 188 -1.81 -14.48 -0.13
C GLY A 188 -2.77 -13.84 0.87
N VAL A 189 -3.78 -14.60 1.31
CA VAL A 189 -4.79 -14.11 2.27
C VAL A 189 -4.15 -13.74 3.62
N ASP A 190 -3.28 -14.61 4.10
CA ASP A 190 -2.72 -14.64 5.44
C ASP A 190 -1.25 -15.13 5.45
N HIS A 191 -0.56 -15.02 4.32
CA HIS A 191 0.85 -15.36 4.20
C HIS A 191 1.56 -14.47 3.18
N THR A 192 2.88 -14.36 3.33
CA THR A 192 3.76 -13.60 2.46
C THR A 192 4.91 -14.50 2.03
N VAL A 193 5.22 -14.52 0.73
CA VAL A 193 6.36 -15.21 0.15
C VAL A 193 7.32 -14.16 -0.39
N VAL A 194 8.58 -14.25 0.01
CA VAL A 194 9.65 -13.38 -0.47
C VAL A 194 10.69 -14.25 -1.18
N ILE A 195 10.99 -13.89 -2.42
CA ILE A 195 12.05 -14.52 -3.21
C ILE A 195 13.20 -13.53 -3.27
N GLY A 196 14.40 -13.96 -2.91
CA GLY A 196 15.57 -13.10 -2.87
C GLY A 196 16.89 -13.84 -2.99
N LYS A 197 17.98 -13.09 -2.96
CA LYS A 197 19.35 -13.63 -2.89
C LYS A 197 19.90 -13.38 -1.50
N SER A 198 20.61 -14.35 -0.93
CA SER A 198 21.36 -14.13 0.31
C SER A 198 22.35 -12.98 0.13
N PHE A 199 22.60 -12.24 1.21
CA PHE A 199 23.80 -11.41 1.28
C PHE A 199 24.99 -12.37 1.28
N GLY A 200 25.84 -12.28 0.25
CA GLY A 200 27.05 -13.09 0.12
C GLY A 200 28.12 -12.69 1.12
#